data_AF-A0A1Z8TR67-F1
#
_entry.id   AF-A0A1Z8TR67-F1
#
_cell.length_a   1.000
_cell.length_b   1.000
_cell.length_c   1.000
_cell.angle_alpha   90.00
_cell.angle_beta   90.00
_cell.angle_gamma   90.00
#
_symmetry.space_group_name_H-M   'P 1'
#
loop_
_entity.id
_entity.type
_entity.pdbx_description
1 polymer ?
#
loop_
_entity_poly.entity_id
_entity_poly.type
_entity_poly.pdbx_seq_one_letter_code
_entity_poly.pdbx_strand_id
1 'polypeptide(L)'
;MKIYLCAIVLSLFIGSKIECREKILLESSKTVQSTKKSADLVEKKTNWKDFTYNSVEEKLFWQAIPEWPKVKTFELQRLGEKGVAIDEKSTDGYNGYAKCRHFIKNREVRTIYHFKNGWITRSKSWYHNGLQQSEINYFKGKRVSGEIWLENGKTITIDYDSISKPEKSEDAH
;
A
#
# COMPACT_ATOMS: atom_id res chain seq x y z
N MET A 1 -50.73 66.58 -9.94
CA MET A 1 -51.69 66.70 -11.06
C MET A 1 -51.83 65.32 -11.70
N LYS A 2 -53.06 64.78 -11.71
CA LYS A 2 -53.67 63.74 -12.59
C LYS A 2 -52.74 62.65 -13.18
N ILE A 3 -52.81 61.39 -12.73
CA ILE A 3 -53.70 60.28 -13.21
C ILE A 3 -53.53 59.97 -14.71
N TYR A 4 -53.28 58.69 -15.04
CA TYR A 4 -53.86 57.82 -16.11
C TYR A 4 -52.80 56.73 -16.47
N LEU A 5 -53.06 55.48 -16.85
CA LEU A 5 -54.14 54.49 -16.75
C LEU A 5 -53.66 53.28 -17.58
N CYS A 6 -54.44 52.20 -17.56
CA CYS A 6 -54.46 51.06 -18.50
C CYS A 6 -53.49 49.90 -18.21
N ALA A 7 -53.89 48.63 -18.20
CA ALA A 7 -55.21 48.05 -18.46
C ALA A 7 -55.31 46.64 -17.85
N ILE A 8 -56.54 46.32 -17.49
CA ILE A 8 -57.08 45.05 -17.03
C ILE A 8 -57.26 44.12 -18.23
N VAL A 9 -56.93 42.82 -18.11
CA VAL A 9 -57.81 41.74 -18.62
C VAL A 9 -57.76 40.54 -17.66
N LEU A 10 -58.89 40.32 -17.00
CA LEU A 10 -59.28 39.07 -16.34
C LEU A 10 -59.68 38.02 -17.39
N SER A 11 -59.41 36.74 -17.09
CA SER A 11 -60.26 35.57 -17.41
C SER A 11 -59.74 34.39 -16.56
N LEU A 12 -60.25 34.11 -15.36
CA LEU A 12 -61.52 33.47 -14.95
C LEU A 12 -61.65 31.97 -15.27
N PHE A 13 -62.10 31.25 -14.22
CA PHE A 13 -62.89 29.99 -14.19
C PHE A 13 -62.14 28.66 -14.37
N ILE A 14 -62.36 27.53 -13.66
CA ILE A 14 -63.25 26.99 -12.60
C ILE A 14 -62.47 25.78 -12.02
N GLY A 15 -62.27 25.61 -10.72
CA GLY A 15 -63.14 24.85 -9.82
C GLY A 15 -62.28 23.80 -9.07
N SER A 16 -62.02 23.96 -7.77
CA SER A 16 -62.79 23.39 -6.65
C SER A 16 -62.64 21.88 -6.45
N LYS A 17 -61.79 21.45 -5.51
CA LYS A 17 -62.07 20.40 -4.49
C LYS A 17 -60.84 20.25 -3.57
N ILE A 18 -60.97 20.60 -2.29
CA ILE A 18 -61.23 19.67 -1.16
C ILE A 18 -60.18 18.55 -1.14
N GLU A 19 -59.23 18.55 -0.18
CA GLU A 19 -59.36 17.83 1.09
C GLU A 19 -58.05 17.91 1.91
N CYS A 20 -58.20 18.21 3.20
CA CYS A 20 -57.17 17.97 4.21
C CYS A 20 -57.01 16.47 4.46
N ARG A 21 -55.75 16.02 4.62
CA ARG A 21 -55.23 15.12 5.68
C ARG A 21 -54.11 14.22 5.14
N GLU A 22 -53.27 13.80 6.09
CA GLU A 22 -52.22 12.77 5.97
C GLU A 22 -50.90 13.17 5.29
N LYS A 23 -49.94 13.63 6.11
CA LYS A 23 -48.89 12.74 6.63
C LYS A 23 -47.86 13.53 7.45
N ILE A 24 -47.99 13.36 8.77
CA ILE A 24 -46.84 13.37 9.69
C ILE A 24 -45.96 12.16 9.32
N LEU A 25 -44.64 12.30 9.53
CA LEU A 25 -43.53 11.36 9.28
C LEU A 25 -42.85 11.47 7.92
N LEU A 26 -41.92 12.44 7.75
CA LEU A 26 -40.55 12.14 7.32
C LEU A 26 -39.61 13.38 7.42
N GLU A 27 -39.51 14.03 8.58
CA GLU A 27 -38.45 15.02 8.85
C GLU A 27 -37.48 14.55 9.95
N SER A 28 -36.95 13.34 9.81
CA SER A 28 -35.86 12.84 10.64
C SER A 28 -34.81 12.02 9.88
N SER A 29 -34.61 12.31 8.59
CA SER A 29 -33.57 11.69 7.76
C SER A 29 -32.68 12.72 7.06
N LYS A 30 -32.25 13.75 7.80
CA LYS A 30 -31.13 14.62 7.43
C LYS A 30 -30.08 14.66 8.54
N THR A 31 -29.71 13.48 9.01
CA THR A 31 -28.39 13.21 9.58
C THR A 31 -27.92 11.91 8.92
N VAL A 32 -26.64 11.82 8.58
CA VAL A 32 -25.97 10.69 7.91
C VAL A 32 -26.03 10.69 6.37
N GLN A 33 -25.47 11.74 5.76
CA GLN A 33 -24.70 11.59 4.50
C GLN A 33 -23.36 12.33 4.59
N SER A 34 -22.62 12.02 5.65
CA SER A 34 -21.17 12.22 5.74
C SER A 34 -20.65 10.95 6.38
N THR A 35 -20.33 9.96 5.55
CA THR A 35 -19.64 8.67 5.78
C THR A 35 -20.24 7.63 4.84
N LYS A 36 -19.69 7.52 3.62
CA LYS A 36 -19.68 6.30 2.77
C LYS A 36 -19.06 6.65 1.41
N LYS A 37 -17.74 6.85 1.42
CA LYS A 37 -16.88 6.69 0.23
C LYS A 37 -15.57 6.04 0.66
N SER A 38 -15.69 4.97 1.45
CA SER A 38 -14.59 4.22 2.08
C SER A 38 -14.83 2.71 2.01
N ALA A 39 -15.42 2.22 0.93
CA ALA A 39 -15.54 0.80 0.62
C ALA A 39 -15.48 0.66 -0.91
N ASP A 40 -14.67 -0.28 -1.38
CA ASP A 40 -14.33 -0.58 -2.77
C ASP A 40 -13.21 0.25 -3.44
N LEU A 41 -12.09 0.41 -2.73
CA LEU A 41 -10.82 0.07 -3.39
C LEU A 41 -10.66 -1.44 -3.29
N VAL A 42 -11.26 -2.17 -4.23
CA VAL A 42 -10.84 -3.54 -4.51
C VAL A 42 -9.35 -3.44 -4.78
N GLU A 43 -8.50 -3.91 -3.85
CA GLU A 43 -7.07 -4.06 -4.06
C GLU A 43 -6.90 -4.89 -5.32
N LYS A 44 -6.73 -4.22 -6.46
CA LYS A 44 -6.55 -4.87 -7.75
C LYS A 44 -5.19 -5.54 -7.66
N LYS A 45 -5.19 -6.80 -7.21
CA LYS A 45 -4.02 -7.64 -7.03
C LYS A 45 -3.31 -7.72 -8.37
N THR A 46 -2.21 -6.98 -8.50
CA THR A 46 -1.50 -6.88 -9.78
C THR A 46 -0.88 -8.24 -10.08
N ASN A 47 -1.02 -8.71 -11.33
CA ASN A 47 -0.48 -10.00 -11.73
C ASN A 47 1.03 -9.85 -11.98
N TRP A 48 1.83 -10.89 -11.73
CA TRP A 48 3.24 -10.91 -12.14
C TRP A 48 3.43 -10.61 -13.63
N LYS A 49 2.44 -10.93 -14.46
CA LYS A 49 2.46 -10.66 -15.90
C LYS A 49 2.39 -9.17 -16.24
N ASP A 50 1.94 -8.33 -15.32
CA ASP A 50 1.70 -6.90 -15.56
C ASP A 50 2.97 -6.06 -15.35
N PHE A 51 4.07 -6.66 -14.88
CA PHE A 51 5.32 -5.95 -14.66
C PHE A 51 6.12 -5.78 -15.96
N THR A 52 6.74 -4.61 -16.10
CA THR A 52 7.75 -4.35 -17.13
C THR A 52 9.06 -5.05 -16.75
N TYR A 53 9.65 -5.73 -17.73
CA TYR A 53 10.96 -6.39 -17.62
C TYR A 53 11.92 -5.72 -18.61
N ASN A 54 13.17 -5.54 -18.22
CA ASN A 54 14.19 -4.93 -19.07
C ASN A 54 14.70 -5.90 -20.15
N SER A 55 14.56 -7.21 -19.92
CA SER A 55 14.94 -8.24 -20.89
C SER A 55 14.12 -9.54 -20.73
N VAL A 56 14.24 -10.44 -21.72
CA VAL A 56 13.62 -11.77 -21.67
C VAL A 56 14.27 -12.63 -20.59
N GLU A 57 15.58 -12.53 -20.43
CA GLU A 57 16.36 -13.23 -19.41
C GLU A 57 15.94 -12.80 -18.01
N GLU A 58 15.71 -11.50 -17.80
CA GLU A 58 15.18 -10.99 -16.52
C GLU A 58 13.83 -11.63 -16.22
N LYS A 59 12.92 -11.66 -17.21
CA LYS A 59 11.60 -12.26 -17.06
C LYS A 59 11.69 -13.75 -16.70
N LEU A 60 12.56 -14.51 -17.37
CA LEU A 60 12.79 -15.93 -17.09
C LEU A 60 13.35 -16.15 -15.69
N PHE A 61 14.29 -15.31 -15.26
CA PHE A 61 14.82 -15.32 -13.90
C PHE A 61 13.71 -15.11 -12.87
N TRP A 62 12.86 -14.10 -13.05
CA TRP A 62 11.71 -13.88 -12.16
C TRP A 62 10.76 -15.08 -12.15
N GLN A 63 10.52 -15.74 -13.28
CA GLN A 63 9.65 -16.93 -13.35
C GLN A 63 10.22 -18.14 -12.61
N ALA A 64 11.55 -18.33 -12.63
CA ALA A 64 12.22 -19.45 -11.98
C ALA A 64 12.25 -19.35 -10.44
N ILE A 65 12.13 -18.13 -9.89
CA ILE A 65 12.22 -17.90 -8.45
C ILE A 65 10.92 -18.25 -7.73
N PRO A 66 10.97 -18.96 -6.58
CA PRO A 66 9.79 -19.25 -5.78
C PRO A 66 9.14 -17.98 -5.22
N GLU A 67 7.82 -17.89 -5.30
CA GLU A 67 7.04 -16.81 -4.67
C GLU A 67 6.70 -17.15 -3.22
N TRP A 68 7.13 -16.32 -2.28
CA TRP A 68 6.80 -16.44 -0.86
C TRP A 68 5.80 -15.32 -0.51
N PRO A 69 4.50 -15.61 -0.33
CA PRO A 69 3.45 -14.59 -0.18
C PRO A 69 3.27 -14.06 1.26
N LYS A 70 3.95 -14.63 2.25
CA LYS A 70 3.79 -14.28 3.68
C LYS A 70 5.12 -13.82 4.28
N VAL A 71 5.43 -12.55 4.09
CA VAL A 71 6.80 -12.00 4.25
C VAL A 71 6.80 -10.76 5.13
N LYS A 72 5.84 -10.63 6.05
CA LYS A 72 5.79 -9.44 6.90
C LYS A 72 7.00 -9.34 7.86
N THR A 73 7.74 -10.43 8.09
CA THR A 73 8.75 -10.50 9.16
C THR A 73 9.90 -11.46 8.82
N PHE A 74 10.40 -11.36 7.59
CA PHE A 74 11.66 -11.98 7.17
C PHE A 74 12.88 -11.42 7.94
N GLU A 75 12.73 -10.18 8.39
CA GLU A 75 13.66 -9.60 9.34
C GLU A 75 13.63 -10.44 10.60
N LEU A 76 14.79 -10.97 11.00
CA LEU A 76 15.03 -11.79 12.20
C LEU A 76 14.80 -13.31 12.09
N GLN A 77 14.17 -13.84 11.04
CA GLN A 77 13.93 -15.28 10.92
C GLN A 77 14.91 -15.96 9.96
N ARG A 78 15.43 -17.11 10.40
CA ARG A 78 16.16 -18.03 9.52
C ARG A 78 15.16 -18.97 8.87
N LEU A 79 15.24 -19.12 7.55
CA LEU A 79 14.27 -19.87 6.76
C LEU A 79 14.91 -21.11 6.12
N GLY A 80 14.18 -22.22 6.15
CA GLY A 80 14.47 -23.42 5.39
C GLY A 80 13.80 -23.41 4.02
N GLU A 81 13.76 -24.57 3.38
CA GLU A 81 13.05 -24.72 2.11
C GLU A 81 11.59 -24.27 2.22
N LYS A 82 11.06 -23.70 1.13
CA LYS A 82 9.67 -23.20 1.03
C LYS A 82 9.32 -22.07 2.01
N GLY A 83 10.30 -21.45 2.65
CA GLY A 83 10.11 -20.27 3.50
C GLY A 83 9.58 -20.62 4.89
N VAL A 84 9.81 -21.84 5.37
CA VAL A 84 9.46 -22.28 6.72
C VAL A 84 10.53 -21.80 7.70
N ALA A 85 10.13 -21.24 8.85
CA ALA A 85 11.07 -20.86 9.89
C ALA A 85 11.80 -22.09 10.46
N ILE A 86 13.10 -21.98 10.67
CA ILE A 86 13.95 -23.03 11.22
C ILE A 86 14.76 -22.52 12.40
N ASP A 87 15.19 -23.45 13.25
CA ASP A 87 16.06 -23.15 14.38
C ASP A 87 17.44 -22.66 13.93
N GLU A 88 18.10 -21.87 14.78
CA GLU A 88 19.45 -21.35 14.51
C GLU A 88 20.49 -22.47 14.35
N LYS A 89 20.27 -23.63 14.97
CA LYS A 89 21.16 -24.80 14.92
C LYS A 89 20.88 -25.76 13.75
N SER A 90 19.78 -25.57 13.01
CA SER A 90 19.43 -26.43 11.88
C SER A 90 20.50 -26.36 10.78
N THR A 91 20.69 -27.43 10.03
CA THR A 91 21.54 -27.46 8.83
C THR A 91 20.77 -27.09 7.56
N ASP A 92 19.45 -26.96 7.64
CA ASP A 92 18.55 -26.91 6.48
C ASP A 92 18.29 -25.48 6.00
N GLY A 93 19.27 -24.60 6.18
CA GLY A 93 19.15 -23.20 5.80
C GLY A 93 19.03 -23.02 4.29
N TYR A 94 18.00 -22.29 3.86
CA TYR A 94 17.76 -22.01 2.45
C TYR A 94 18.89 -21.17 1.82
N ASN A 95 19.29 -21.54 0.60
CA ASN A 95 20.24 -20.77 -0.20
C ASN A 95 19.60 -20.47 -1.55
N GLY A 96 19.64 -19.21 -1.97
CA GLY A 96 19.10 -18.79 -3.26
C GLY A 96 18.22 -17.55 -3.18
N TYR A 97 17.29 -17.44 -4.12
CA TYR A 97 16.43 -16.29 -4.25
C TYR A 97 14.98 -16.66 -3.96
N ALA A 98 14.24 -15.75 -3.32
CA ALA A 98 12.79 -15.81 -3.25
C ALA A 98 12.20 -14.45 -3.63
N LYS A 99 11.01 -14.45 -4.22
CA LYS A 99 10.31 -13.22 -4.62
C LYS A 99 9.03 -13.05 -3.83
N CYS A 100 8.62 -11.80 -3.60
CA CYS A 100 7.30 -11.48 -3.10
C CYS A 100 6.76 -10.21 -3.74
N ARG A 101 5.46 -9.98 -3.56
CA ARG A 101 4.83 -8.67 -3.77
C ARG A 101 4.34 -8.16 -2.42
N HIS A 102 4.53 -6.87 -2.18
CA HIS A 102 4.06 -6.21 -0.97
C HIS A 102 3.82 -4.73 -1.23
N PHE A 103 3.15 -4.05 -0.30
CA PHE A 103 2.82 -2.64 -0.42
C PHE A 103 3.80 -1.80 0.41
N ILE A 104 4.44 -0.82 -0.22
CA ILE A 104 5.20 0.23 0.44
C ILE A 104 4.43 1.54 0.25
N LYS A 105 3.96 2.16 1.33
CA LYS A 105 3.16 3.40 1.30
C LYS A 105 1.99 3.32 0.29
N ASN A 106 1.22 2.23 0.33
CA ASN A 106 0.09 1.94 -0.57
C ASN A 106 0.46 1.72 -2.05
N ARG A 107 1.72 1.49 -2.37
CA ARG A 107 2.17 1.13 -3.72
C ARG A 107 2.67 -0.30 -3.73
N GLU A 108 2.10 -1.13 -4.61
CA GLU A 108 2.59 -2.50 -4.79
C GLU A 108 3.99 -2.44 -5.43
N VAL A 109 4.93 -3.15 -4.81
CA VAL A 109 6.28 -3.34 -5.31
C VAL A 109 6.56 -4.83 -5.39
N ARG A 110 7.41 -5.21 -6.34
CA ARG A 110 8.01 -6.54 -6.39
C ARG A 110 9.35 -6.52 -5.68
N THR A 111 9.63 -7.54 -4.90
CA THR A 111 10.87 -7.63 -4.13
C THR A 111 11.50 -9.00 -4.31
N ILE A 112 12.82 -9.03 -4.49
CA ILE A 112 13.64 -10.23 -4.44
C ILE A 112 14.46 -10.19 -3.17
N TYR A 113 14.55 -11.33 -2.51
CA TYR A 113 15.42 -11.58 -1.38
C TYR A 113 16.47 -12.60 -1.76
N HIS A 114 17.69 -12.36 -1.32
CA HIS A 114 18.80 -13.30 -1.42
C HIS A 114 19.09 -13.90 -0.05
N PHE A 115 19.08 -15.23 0.00
CA PHE A 115 19.28 -16.02 1.21
C PHE A 115 20.60 -16.78 1.16
N LYS A 116 21.29 -16.77 2.30
CA LYS A 116 22.46 -17.60 2.56
C LYS A 116 22.27 -18.29 3.90
N ASN A 117 22.27 -19.63 3.88
CA ASN A 117 22.05 -20.46 5.05
C ASN A 117 20.79 -20.06 5.84
N GLY A 118 19.71 -19.78 5.11
CA GLY A 118 18.41 -19.36 5.63
C GLY A 118 18.32 -17.92 6.10
N TRP A 119 19.44 -17.19 6.16
CA TRP A 119 19.44 -15.77 6.48
C TRP A 119 19.33 -14.93 5.24
N ILE A 120 18.51 -13.89 5.31
CA ILE A 120 18.52 -12.85 4.28
C ILE A 120 19.83 -12.09 4.40
N THR A 121 20.41 -11.83 3.25
CA THR A 121 21.65 -11.06 3.10
C THR A 121 21.43 -9.79 2.29
N ARG A 122 20.49 -9.81 1.35
CA ARG A 122 20.16 -8.68 0.49
C ARG A 122 18.71 -8.74 0.06
N SER A 123 18.09 -7.58 -0.11
CA SER A 123 16.82 -7.44 -0.82
C SER A 123 16.91 -6.32 -1.84
N LYS A 124 16.14 -6.46 -2.92
CA LYS A 124 15.96 -5.42 -3.93
C LYS A 124 14.49 -5.33 -4.26
N SER A 125 13.97 -4.12 -4.39
CA SER A 125 12.58 -3.86 -4.73
C SER A 125 12.46 -2.97 -5.96
N TRP A 126 11.38 -3.15 -6.70
CA TRP A 126 11.06 -2.39 -7.90
C TRP A 126 9.59 -1.96 -7.90
N TYR A 127 9.35 -0.75 -8.38
CA TYR A 127 8.01 -0.28 -8.70
C TYR A 127 7.40 -1.06 -9.88
N HIS A 128 6.09 -0.90 -10.09
CA HIS A 128 5.38 -1.54 -11.20
C HIS A 128 5.98 -1.21 -12.59
N ASN A 129 6.54 -0.01 -12.74
CA ASN A 129 7.13 0.49 -13.98
C ASN A 129 8.53 -0.08 -14.25
N GLY A 130 9.06 -0.92 -13.35
CA GLY A 130 10.37 -1.54 -13.49
C GLY A 130 11.53 -0.72 -12.92
N LEU A 131 11.29 0.52 -12.47
CA LEU A 131 12.32 1.31 -11.78
C LEU A 131 12.65 0.70 -10.42
N GLN A 132 13.95 0.61 -10.12
CA GLN A 132 14.41 0.14 -8.82
C GLN A 132 14.01 1.15 -7.74
N GLN A 133 13.46 0.64 -6.64
CA GLN A 133 12.95 1.42 -5.53
C GLN A 133 13.89 1.39 -4.34
N SER A 134 14.42 0.21 -4.00
CA SER A 134 15.37 0.09 -2.91
C SER A 134 16.28 -1.12 -3.05
N GLU A 135 17.36 -1.07 -2.28
CA GLU A 135 18.29 -2.16 -2.08
C GLU A 135 18.72 -2.13 -0.62
N ILE A 136 18.51 -3.23 0.10
CA ILE A 136 18.79 -3.31 1.53
C ILE A 136 19.74 -4.48 1.78
N ASN A 137 20.77 -4.25 2.59
CA ASN A 137 21.70 -5.27 3.05
C ASN A 137 21.36 -5.71 4.47
N TYR A 138 21.60 -6.99 4.74
CA TYR A 138 21.24 -7.63 5.98
C TYR A 138 22.40 -8.42 6.57
N PHE A 139 22.50 -8.43 7.89
CA PHE A 139 23.38 -9.30 8.66
C PHE A 139 22.53 -10.11 9.64
N LYS A 140 22.53 -11.44 9.48
CA LYS A 140 21.68 -12.36 10.24
C LYS A 140 20.21 -11.92 10.29
N GLY A 141 19.67 -11.55 9.13
CA GLY A 141 18.28 -11.10 8.98
C GLY A 141 17.99 -9.69 9.55
N LYS A 142 18.96 -8.99 10.13
CA LYS A 142 18.80 -7.58 10.54
C LYS A 142 19.29 -6.65 9.44
N ARG A 143 18.55 -5.58 9.15
CA ARG A 143 18.98 -4.54 8.19
C ARG A 143 20.22 -3.84 8.74
N VAL A 144 21.24 -3.65 7.90
CA VAL A 144 22.50 -2.96 8.26
C VAL A 144 22.63 -1.69 7.46
N SER A 145 22.40 -1.77 6.15
CA SER A 145 22.45 -0.60 5.27
C SER A 145 21.43 -0.72 4.16
N GLY A 146 21.17 0.39 3.47
CA GLY A 146 20.37 0.35 2.26
C GLY A 146 20.42 1.64 1.47
N GLU A 147 19.94 1.54 0.25
CA GLU A 147 19.74 2.66 -0.67
C GLU A 147 18.27 2.68 -1.09
N ILE A 148 17.67 3.86 -1.11
CA ILE A 148 16.32 4.08 -1.59
C ILE A 148 16.38 5.11 -2.72
N TRP A 149 15.85 4.75 -3.88
CA TRP A 149 15.69 5.63 -5.01
C TRP A 149 14.28 6.22 -4.99
N LEU A 150 14.23 7.55 -4.87
CA LEU A 150 13.00 8.31 -4.95
C LEU A 150 12.67 8.64 -6.41
N GLU A 151 11.38 8.84 -6.70
CA GLU A 151 10.92 9.14 -8.07
C GLU A 151 11.49 10.45 -8.63
N ASN A 152 11.92 11.37 -7.77
CA ASN A 152 12.57 12.62 -8.15
C ASN A 152 14.06 12.46 -8.50
N GLY A 153 14.56 11.22 -8.59
CA GLY A 153 15.96 10.92 -8.90
C GLY A 153 16.93 11.06 -7.72
N LYS A 154 16.46 11.45 -6.54
CA LYS A 154 17.29 11.50 -5.33
C LYS A 154 17.46 10.10 -4.75
N THR A 155 18.69 9.80 -4.33
CA THR A 155 19.02 8.59 -3.56
C THR A 155 19.15 8.93 -2.08
N ILE A 156 18.61 8.07 -1.22
CA ILE A 156 18.81 8.12 0.23
C ILE A 156 19.60 6.87 0.62
N THR A 157 20.77 7.07 1.23
CA THR A 157 21.51 6.00 1.91
C THR A 157 21.06 5.93 3.36
N ILE A 158 20.77 4.72 3.83
CA ILE A 158 20.37 4.42 5.21
C ILE A 158 21.45 3.55 5.81
N ASP A 159 21.93 3.95 6.98
CA ASP A 159 22.72 3.11 7.87
C ASP A 159 21.87 2.84 9.10
N TYR A 160 21.63 1.56 9.40
CA TYR A 160 20.76 1.15 10.51
C TYR A 160 21.54 1.02 11.83
N ASP A 161 22.87 0.90 11.80
CA ASP A 161 23.71 0.77 13.01
C ASP A 161 23.77 2.09 13.81
N SER A 162 23.53 3.23 13.15
CA SER A 162 23.51 4.55 13.78
C SER A 162 22.17 4.89 14.45
N ILE A 163 21.12 4.08 14.26
CA ILE A 163 19.77 4.32 14.82
C ILE A 163 19.57 3.59 16.16
N SER A 164 20.51 2.70 16.56
CA SER A 164 20.38 1.85 17.75
C SER A 164 21.29 2.19 18.93
N LYS A 165 21.92 3.36 18.99
CA LYS A 165 22.50 3.83 20.26
C LYS A 165 21.41 4.57 21.04
N PRO A 166 20.78 3.97 22.06
CA PRO A 166 20.12 4.78 23.07
C PRO A 166 21.19 5.69 23.68
N GLU A 167 20.94 6.99 23.61
CA GLU A 167 21.64 8.01 24.38
C GLU A 167 21.62 7.53 25.84
N LYS A 168 22.80 7.14 26.37
CA LYS A 168 22.92 6.90 27.82
C LYS A 168 22.59 8.23 28.47
N SER A 169 21.41 8.35 29.07
CA SER A 169 21.18 9.35 30.09
C SER A 169 22.16 9.07 31.22
N GLU A 170 23.11 9.96 31.41
CA GLU A 170 23.93 10.04 32.61
C GLU A 170 23.01 10.27 33.80
N ASP A 171 22.67 9.20 34.52
CA ASP A 171 22.16 9.31 35.88
C ASP A 171 23.32 9.80 36.76
N ALA A 172 23.22 11.07 37.13
CA ALA A 172 24.05 11.69 38.14
C ALA A 172 23.83 11.00 39.50
N HIS A 173 24.92 10.52 40.09
CA HIS A 173 25.03 10.21 41.51
C HIS A 173 26.13 11.06 42.12
#